data_AF-A0A9W3AIE9-F1
#
_entry.id   AF-A0A9W3AIE9-F1
#
_cell.length_a   1.000
_cell.length_b   1.000
_cell.length_c   1.000
_cell.angle_alpha   90.00
_cell.angle_beta   90.00
_cell.angle_gamma   90.00
#
_symmetry.space_group_name_H-M   'P 1'
#
loop_
_entity.id
_entity.type
_entity.pdbx_description
1 polymer ?
#
loop_
_entity_poly.entity_id
_entity_poly.type
_entity_poly.pdbx_seq_one_letter_code
_entity_poly.pdbx_strand_id
1 'polypeptide(L)'
;MLSKLCLLGVFMCLVCVMNAKKDKRYLVREICSSSSFQCADQSCIPGTWYCDTDQDCPDGSDETKCPTDCSGEDQFKCNNSKCISSFSKCDGDNDCGDSSDELNCPCTSSSFHCADKSCIPGTWYCDTDEDCPDGSDEARCPTDCSGENQFKCNNGNCITGVFKCDGDNDCGDRSDELNCPSG
;
A
#
# COMPACT_ATOMS: atom_id res chain seq x y z
N MET A 1 -21.10 66.60 -40.80
CA MET A 1 -20.49 66.87 -42.12
C MET A 1 -20.78 65.67 -43.01
N LEU A 2 -21.34 65.95 -44.19
CA LEU A 2 -21.42 65.19 -45.45
C LEU A 2 -21.01 63.70 -45.47
N SER A 3 -21.57 62.77 -46.22
CA SER A 3 -22.64 62.70 -47.22
C SER A 3 -22.71 61.23 -47.69
N LYS A 4 -23.87 60.84 -48.22
CA LYS A 4 -24.15 59.71 -49.13
C LYS A 4 -22.94 59.05 -49.84
N LEU A 5 -22.90 57.72 -49.92
CA LEU A 5 -23.11 56.92 -51.16
C LEU A 5 -22.81 55.42 -50.91
N CYS A 6 -23.69 54.56 -51.42
CA CYS A 6 -23.52 53.12 -51.58
C CYS A 6 -22.34 52.80 -52.52
N LEU A 7 -21.60 51.69 -52.33
CA LEU A 7 -21.15 50.78 -53.41
C LEU A 7 -20.33 49.59 -52.86
N LEU A 8 -20.80 48.38 -53.19
CA LEU A 8 -20.12 47.09 -53.36
C LEU A 8 -18.91 46.69 -52.46
N GLY A 9 -19.12 45.62 -51.68
CA GLY A 9 -18.37 44.37 -51.85
C GLY A 9 -16.95 44.23 -51.26
N VAL A 10 -16.89 43.34 -50.26
CA VAL A 10 -15.78 42.42 -49.88
C VAL A 10 -14.66 42.92 -48.93
N PHE A 11 -14.27 41.99 -48.04
CA PHE A 11 -13.11 41.89 -47.13
C PHE A 11 -13.17 42.72 -45.83
N MET A 12 -13.53 42.07 -44.71
CA MET A 12 -12.59 41.48 -43.73
C MET A 12 -11.70 42.53 -43.05
N CYS A 13 -11.85 42.70 -41.75
CA CYS A 13 -10.99 42.05 -40.75
C CYS A 13 -11.01 42.83 -39.42
N LEU A 14 -10.84 42.09 -38.31
CA LEU A 14 -10.43 42.55 -36.98
C LEU A 14 -11.41 43.45 -36.22
N VAL A 15 -12.36 42.87 -35.50
CA VAL A 15 -12.26 42.55 -34.04
C VAL A 15 -12.02 43.80 -33.19
N CYS A 16 -13.06 44.26 -32.48
CA CYS A 16 -13.01 44.40 -31.01
C CYS A 16 -14.32 44.90 -30.39
N VAL A 17 -14.69 44.19 -29.31
CA VAL A 17 -15.32 44.69 -28.07
C VAL A 17 -16.84 44.88 -28.02
N MET A 18 -17.46 43.81 -27.48
CA MET A 18 -18.34 43.76 -26.30
C MET A 18 -19.51 44.74 -26.15
N ASN A 19 -20.73 44.20 -26.22
CA ASN A 19 -21.59 43.90 -25.05
C ASN A 19 -23.04 43.74 -25.53
N ALA A 20 -23.72 42.66 -25.14
CA ALA A 20 -25.13 42.69 -24.72
C ALA A 20 -25.63 41.28 -24.36
N LYS A 21 -25.87 41.12 -23.06
CA LYS A 21 -26.76 40.19 -22.36
C LYS A 21 -27.63 39.26 -23.23
N LYS A 22 -27.53 37.95 -23.00
CA LYS A 22 -28.67 37.04 -23.15
C LYS A 22 -28.52 35.81 -22.25
N ASP A 23 -29.53 35.60 -21.42
CA ASP A 23 -29.74 34.47 -20.51
C ASP A 23 -29.24 33.13 -21.08
N LYS A 24 -28.29 32.51 -20.38
CA LYS A 24 -27.89 31.12 -20.60
C LYS A 24 -28.24 30.30 -19.35
N ARG A 25 -29.48 29.81 -19.30
CA ARG A 25 -29.76 28.53 -18.63
C ARG A 25 -29.14 27.43 -19.50
N TYR A 26 -27.86 27.13 -19.29
CA TYR A 26 -27.21 25.96 -19.83
C TYR A 26 -26.54 25.26 -18.66
N LEU A 27 -27.15 24.16 -18.21
CA LEU A 27 -26.61 23.27 -17.18
C LEU A 27 -25.23 22.78 -17.65
N VAL A 28 -24.17 23.34 -17.09
CA VAL A 28 -22.84 22.73 -17.19
C VAL A 28 -22.92 21.47 -16.33
N ARG A 29 -23.15 20.31 -16.97
CA ARG A 29 -22.75 19.04 -16.37
C ARG A 29 -21.23 19.11 -16.31
N GLU A 30 -20.65 19.28 -15.12
CA GLU A 30 -19.26 18.90 -14.91
C GLU A 30 -19.20 17.39 -15.14
N ILE A 31 -18.73 17.03 -16.33
CA ILE A 31 -18.37 15.66 -16.62
C ILE A 31 -17.04 15.48 -15.90
N CYS A 32 -17.00 14.57 -14.92
CA CYS A 32 -15.75 14.24 -14.24
C CYS A 32 -14.69 13.90 -15.31
N SER A 33 -13.44 14.32 -15.06
CA SER A 33 -12.32 13.97 -15.94
C SER A 33 -12.22 12.46 -16.15
N SER A 34 -11.62 12.03 -17.26
CA SER A 34 -11.51 10.60 -17.62
C SER A 34 -10.82 9.72 -16.56
N SER A 35 -10.08 10.33 -15.63
CA SER A 35 -9.37 9.68 -14.52
C SER A 35 -10.04 9.88 -13.16
N SER A 36 -11.28 10.37 -13.12
CA SER A 36 -12.04 10.62 -11.89
C SER A 36 -13.35 9.84 -11.87
N PHE A 37 -13.72 9.33 -10.70
CA PHE A 37 -14.98 8.66 -10.46
C PHE A 37 -16.06 9.69 -10.10
N GLN A 38 -17.28 9.47 -10.59
CA GLN A 38 -18.43 10.32 -10.29
C GLN A 38 -19.29 9.66 -9.22
N CYS A 39 -19.34 10.26 -8.03
CA CYS A 39 -20.21 9.88 -6.93
C CYS A 39 -21.70 10.02 -7.32
N ALA A 40 -22.59 9.34 -6.61
CA ALA A 40 -24.02 9.37 -6.86
C ALA A 40 -24.65 10.75 -6.56
N ASP A 41 -24.06 11.53 -5.64
CA ASP A 41 -24.39 12.94 -5.38
C ASP A 41 -23.92 13.92 -6.49
N GLN A 42 -23.22 13.41 -7.50
CA GLN A 42 -22.59 14.12 -8.63
C GLN A 42 -21.26 14.83 -8.29
N SER A 43 -20.68 14.61 -7.10
CA SER A 43 -19.29 14.99 -6.83
C SER A 43 -18.31 14.10 -7.61
N CYS A 44 -17.08 14.58 -7.78
CA CYS A 44 -16.01 13.84 -8.45
C CYS A 44 -14.86 13.60 -7.47
N ILE A 45 -14.38 12.36 -7.41
CA ILE A 45 -13.18 11.97 -6.69
C ILE A 45 -12.14 11.41 -7.67
N PRO A 46 -10.84 11.40 -7.34
CA PRO A 46 -9.85 10.63 -8.08
C PRO A 46 -10.31 9.19 -8.31
N GLY A 47 -10.09 8.62 -9.49
CA GLY A 47 -10.47 7.22 -9.74
C GLY A 47 -9.73 6.20 -8.87
N THR A 48 -8.64 6.62 -8.23
CA THR A 48 -7.90 5.85 -7.22
C THR A 48 -8.65 5.74 -5.90
N TRP A 49 -9.60 6.63 -5.64
CA TRP A 49 -10.44 6.70 -4.44
C TRP A 49 -11.79 5.97 -4.63
N TYR A 50 -11.91 5.22 -5.71
CA TYR A 50 -13.08 4.40 -5.95
C TYR A 50 -12.79 3.00 -5.44
N CYS A 51 -13.51 2.56 -4.41
CA CYS A 51 -13.35 1.25 -3.78
C CYS A 51 -12.03 1.08 -3.02
N ASP A 52 -11.54 2.14 -2.40
CA ASP A 52 -10.28 2.19 -1.66
C ASP A 52 -10.44 2.13 -0.14
N THR A 53 -11.56 1.59 0.34
CA THR A 53 -11.89 1.40 1.77
C THR A 53 -12.33 2.67 2.49
N ASP A 54 -11.96 3.83 1.98
CA ASP A 54 -12.21 5.12 2.60
C ASP A 54 -13.47 5.77 2.01
N GLN A 55 -14.20 6.48 2.86
CA GLN A 55 -15.39 7.18 2.43
C GLN A 55 -15.01 8.57 1.90
N ASP A 56 -14.64 8.65 0.62
CA ASP A 56 -14.26 9.89 -0.05
C ASP A 56 -15.46 10.60 -0.69
N CYS A 57 -16.43 9.84 -1.18
CA CYS A 57 -17.70 10.41 -1.58
C CYS A 57 -18.47 10.90 -0.33
N PRO A 58 -19.05 12.12 -0.36
CA PRO A 58 -19.89 12.63 0.74
C PRO A 58 -21.07 11.72 1.10
N ASP A 59 -21.53 10.91 0.14
CA ASP A 59 -22.60 9.94 0.28
C ASP A 59 -22.11 8.48 0.41
N GLY A 60 -20.80 8.25 0.40
CA GLY A 60 -20.16 6.92 0.45
C GLY A 60 -20.45 6.04 -0.77
N SER A 61 -20.83 6.65 -1.89
CA SER A 61 -21.21 5.91 -3.10
C SER A 61 -20.03 5.26 -3.83
N ASP A 62 -18.82 5.72 -3.56
CA ASP A 62 -17.54 5.10 -3.93
C ASP A 62 -17.40 3.68 -3.39
N GLU A 63 -17.76 3.45 -2.12
CA GLU A 63 -17.51 2.15 -1.47
C GLU A 63 -18.69 1.15 -1.56
N THR A 64 -19.83 1.56 -2.13
CA THR A 64 -21.07 0.75 -2.09
C THR A 64 -21.34 -0.08 -3.34
N LYS A 65 -20.69 0.22 -4.47
CA LYS A 65 -20.94 -0.43 -5.77
C LYS A 65 -19.69 -0.97 -6.43
N CYS A 66 -18.76 -1.44 -5.61
CA CYS A 66 -17.52 -2.01 -6.08
C CYS A 66 -17.74 -3.18 -7.04
N PRO A 67 -17.04 -3.21 -8.18
CA PRO A 67 -17.05 -4.37 -9.06
C PRO A 67 -16.66 -5.61 -8.25
N THR A 68 -17.47 -6.66 -8.32
CA THR A 68 -17.16 -7.97 -7.69
C THR A 68 -16.46 -8.92 -8.66
N ASP A 69 -16.45 -8.53 -9.93
CA ASP A 69 -15.74 -9.18 -11.02
C ASP A 69 -14.38 -8.48 -11.11
N CYS A 70 -13.39 -9.04 -10.43
CA CYS A 70 -12.01 -8.53 -10.43
C CYS A 70 -11.35 -8.87 -11.77
N SER A 71 -11.91 -8.34 -12.86
CA SER A 71 -11.52 -8.68 -14.24
C SER A 71 -10.33 -7.86 -14.75
N GLY A 72 -9.76 -6.98 -13.92
CA GLY A 72 -8.52 -6.27 -14.23
C GLY A 72 -7.33 -7.21 -14.16
N GLU A 73 -6.40 -7.12 -15.12
CA GLU A 73 -5.19 -7.97 -15.16
C GLU A 73 -4.32 -7.85 -13.89
N ASP A 74 -4.41 -6.71 -13.19
CA ASP A 74 -3.69 -6.40 -11.96
C ASP A 74 -4.62 -6.27 -10.74
N GLN A 75 -5.66 -7.10 -10.64
CA GLN A 75 -6.57 -7.11 -9.48
C GLN A 75 -6.53 -8.43 -8.70
N PHE A 76 -6.49 -8.33 -7.38
CA PHE A 76 -6.64 -9.45 -6.45
C PHE A 76 -8.03 -9.44 -5.83
N LYS A 77 -8.62 -10.64 -5.70
CA LYS A 77 -9.93 -10.84 -5.07
C LYS A 77 -9.78 -11.31 -3.63
N CYS A 78 -10.20 -10.47 -2.70
CA CYS A 78 -10.30 -10.75 -1.27
C CYS A 78 -11.37 -11.82 -0.96
N ASN A 79 -11.31 -12.41 0.24
CA ASN A 79 -12.30 -13.40 0.71
C ASN A 79 -13.70 -12.78 0.88
N ASN A 80 -13.79 -11.53 1.32
CA ASN A 80 -15.02 -10.74 1.36
C ASN A 80 -15.53 -10.30 -0.04
N SER A 81 -14.93 -10.78 -1.13
CA SER A 81 -15.24 -10.43 -2.52
C SER A 81 -14.94 -8.98 -2.92
N LYS A 82 -14.17 -8.25 -2.12
CA LYS A 82 -13.55 -6.99 -2.52
C LYS A 82 -12.45 -7.24 -3.54
N CYS A 83 -12.26 -6.29 -4.45
CA CYS A 83 -11.15 -6.30 -5.39
C CYS A 83 -10.17 -5.21 -4.97
N ILE A 84 -8.91 -5.58 -4.77
CA ILE A 84 -7.81 -4.66 -4.51
C ILE A 84 -6.80 -4.75 -5.65
N SER A 85 -5.82 -3.86 -5.66
CA SER A 85 -4.68 -3.95 -6.56
C SER A 85 -3.89 -5.23 -6.30
N SER A 86 -3.36 -5.88 -7.33
CA SER A 86 -2.40 -6.98 -7.15
C SER A 86 -1.13 -6.52 -6.43
N PHE A 87 -0.81 -5.22 -6.45
CA PHE A 87 0.28 -4.63 -5.69
C PHE A 87 -0.02 -4.50 -4.19
N SER A 88 -1.30 -4.40 -3.84
CA SER A 88 -1.83 -4.38 -2.47
C SER A 88 -1.93 -5.78 -1.85
N LYS A 89 -1.45 -6.81 -2.56
CA LYS A 89 -1.42 -8.16 -2.02
C LYS A 89 -0.04 -8.38 -1.40
N CYS A 90 0.00 -8.68 -0.10
CA CYS A 90 1.23 -8.96 0.63
C CYS A 90 2.14 -7.74 0.75
N ASP A 91 1.56 -6.56 0.93
CA ASP A 91 2.31 -5.31 1.11
C ASP A 91 2.41 -4.88 2.58
N GLY A 92 1.81 -5.66 3.50
CA GLY A 92 1.83 -5.43 4.94
C GLY A 92 0.63 -4.64 5.45
N ASP A 93 -0.24 -4.13 4.58
CA ASP A 93 -1.44 -3.39 4.95
C ASP A 93 -2.71 -4.25 4.72
N ASN A 94 -3.77 -3.97 5.50
CA ASN A 94 -5.05 -4.67 5.36
C ASN A 94 -5.97 -3.92 4.39
N ASP A 95 -5.64 -3.97 3.11
CA ASP A 95 -6.42 -3.36 2.03
C ASP A 95 -7.74 -4.10 1.78
N CYS A 96 -7.80 -5.41 2.05
CA CYS A 96 -9.02 -6.17 1.95
C CYS A 96 -10.04 -5.80 3.04
N GLY A 97 -9.61 -5.31 4.20
CA GLY A 97 -10.42 -5.09 5.40
C GLY A 97 -10.76 -6.38 6.18
N ASP A 98 -10.49 -7.56 5.61
CA ASP A 98 -10.60 -8.88 6.24
C ASP A 98 -9.25 -9.63 6.32
N SER A 99 -8.15 -8.90 6.06
CA SER A 99 -6.76 -9.37 6.04
C SER A 99 -6.47 -10.48 5.03
N SER A 100 -7.35 -10.74 4.07
CA SER A 100 -7.20 -11.88 3.14
C SER A 100 -6.14 -11.67 2.05
N ASP A 101 -5.78 -10.42 1.79
CA ASP A 101 -4.61 -9.97 1.03
C ASP A 101 -3.29 -10.37 1.65
N GLU A 102 -3.21 -10.32 2.97
CA GLU A 102 -2.00 -10.65 3.74
C GLU A 102 -1.91 -12.15 4.07
N LEU A 103 -2.85 -12.97 3.58
CA LEU A 103 -2.84 -14.43 3.80
C LEU A 103 -2.15 -15.18 2.66
N ASN A 104 -1.32 -16.16 3.03
CA ASN A 104 -0.60 -17.05 2.11
C ASN A 104 0.31 -16.30 1.13
N CYS A 105 0.99 -15.27 1.63
CA CYS A 105 1.99 -14.55 0.88
C CYS A 105 3.18 -15.43 0.55
N PRO A 106 3.65 -15.47 -0.71
CA PRO A 106 4.88 -16.16 -1.04
C PRO A 106 6.03 -15.39 -0.39
N CYS A 107 6.56 -15.90 0.72
CA CYS A 107 7.74 -15.30 1.32
C CYS A 107 8.86 -15.28 0.27
N THR A 108 9.55 -14.15 0.16
CA THR A 108 10.78 -14.06 -0.63
C THR A 108 11.79 -15.09 -0.14
N SER A 109 12.77 -15.47 -0.98
CA SER A 109 13.78 -16.48 -0.63
C SER A 109 14.62 -16.13 0.61
N SER A 110 14.60 -14.87 1.06
CA SER A 110 15.31 -14.36 2.23
C SER A 110 14.42 -14.13 3.46
N SER A 111 13.16 -14.56 3.44
CA SER A 111 12.20 -14.42 4.54
C SER A 111 11.88 -15.75 5.22
N PHE A 112 11.59 -15.69 6.51
CA PHE A 112 11.15 -16.84 7.31
C PHE A 112 9.62 -16.97 7.28
N HIS A 113 9.15 -18.21 7.17
CA HIS A 113 7.72 -18.53 7.20
C HIS A 113 7.30 -18.87 8.64
N CYS A 114 6.50 -18.00 9.25
CA CYS A 114 5.84 -18.27 10.51
C CYS A 114 4.84 -19.43 10.36
N ALA A 115 4.49 -20.09 11.46
CA ALA A 115 3.55 -21.22 11.46
C ALA A 115 2.10 -20.78 11.20
N ASP A 116 1.75 -19.53 11.51
CA ASP A 116 0.52 -18.86 11.09
C ASP A 116 0.48 -18.49 9.60
N LYS A 117 1.58 -18.75 8.87
CA LYS A 117 1.81 -18.47 7.44
C LYS A 117 2.10 -17.02 7.10
N SER A 118 2.34 -16.17 8.09
CA SER A 118 2.94 -14.85 7.88
C SER A 118 4.43 -14.99 7.52
N CYS A 119 5.01 -13.89 7.02
CA CYS A 119 6.40 -13.82 6.62
C CYS A 119 7.10 -12.72 7.42
N ILE A 120 8.26 -13.03 7.99
CA ILE A 120 9.17 -12.04 8.57
C ILE A 120 10.49 -12.05 7.79
N PRO A 121 11.28 -10.97 7.81
CA PRO A 121 12.67 -11.01 7.36
C PRO A 121 13.41 -12.21 7.94
N GLY A 122 14.20 -12.93 7.15
CA GLY A 122 14.93 -14.11 7.65
C GLY A 122 15.98 -13.77 8.70
N THR A 123 16.33 -12.49 8.84
CA THR A 123 17.17 -11.96 9.92
C THR A 123 16.47 -11.92 11.27
N TRP A 124 15.14 -11.97 11.28
CA TRP A 124 14.27 -11.97 12.46
C TRP A 124 13.88 -13.39 12.89
N TYR A 125 14.44 -14.40 12.22
CA TYR A 125 14.28 -15.77 12.68
C TYR A 125 15.34 -16.06 13.73
N CYS A 126 14.92 -16.38 14.96
CA CYS A 126 15.80 -16.70 16.08
C CYS A 126 16.71 -15.53 16.47
N ASP A 127 16.14 -14.33 16.49
CA ASP A 127 16.84 -13.11 16.89
C ASP A 127 16.48 -12.63 18.29
N THR A 128 15.77 -13.47 19.06
CA THR A 128 15.33 -13.26 20.45
C THR A 128 14.10 -12.37 20.64
N ASP A 129 13.58 -11.77 19.56
CA ASP A 129 12.34 -11.00 19.57
C ASP A 129 11.17 -11.83 18.98
N GLU A 130 9.96 -11.67 19.55
CA GLU A 130 8.76 -12.31 18.99
C GLU A 130 8.21 -11.45 17.85
N ASP A 131 8.64 -11.72 16.62
CA ASP A 131 8.21 -11.00 15.41
C ASP A 131 7.06 -11.71 14.69
N CYS A 132 7.01 -13.05 14.75
CA CYS A 132 5.84 -13.78 14.30
C CYS A 132 4.67 -13.51 15.26
N PRO A 133 3.43 -13.27 14.76
CA PRO A 133 2.24 -13.10 15.61
C PRO A 133 1.93 -14.29 16.52
N ASP A 134 2.42 -15.47 16.16
CA ASP A 134 2.32 -16.71 16.92
C ASP A 134 3.61 -17.12 17.67
N GLY A 135 4.65 -16.27 17.64
CA GLY A 135 5.97 -16.51 18.25
C GLY A 135 6.71 -17.73 17.68
N SER A 136 6.35 -18.17 16.47
CA SER A 136 6.88 -19.41 15.89
C SER A 136 8.31 -19.30 15.36
N ASP A 137 8.78 -18.08 15.11
CA ASP A 137 10.17 -17.69 14.88
C ASP A 137 11.07 -18.11 16.04
N GLU A 138 10.69 -17.81 17.27
CA GLU A 138 11.52 -18.10 18.46
C GLU A 138 11.24 -19.49 19.07
N ALA A 139 10.09 -20.10 18.74
CA ALA A 139 9.67 -21.36 19.36
C ALA A 139 10.48 -22.59 18.93
N ARG A 140 11.16 -22.56 17.77
CA ARG A 140 11.89 -23.70 17.20
C ARG A 140 13.20 -23.29 16.53
N CYS A 141 14.06 -22.66 17.30
CA CYS A 141 15.39 -22.33 16.82
C CYS A 141 16.29 -23.56 16.61
N PRO A 142 17.09 -23.61 15.53
CA PRO A 142 18.00 -24.70 15.29
C PRO A 142 19.03 -24.73 16.44
N THR A 143 19.06 -25.81 17.21
CA THR A 143 20.06 -26.00 18.28
C THR A 143 21.49 -26.22 17.76
N ASP A 144 21.59 -26.49 16.46
CA ASP A 144 22.84 -26.55 15.73
C ASP A 144 22.96 -25.16 15.10
N CYS A 145 23.65 -24.24 15.77
CA CYS A 145 23.82 -22.86 15.32
C CYS A 145 24.67 -22.84 14.03
N SER A 146 24.08 -23.29 12.93
CA SER A 146 24.73 -23.62 11.66
C SER A 146 24.91 -22.40 10.76
N GLY A 147 24.46 -21.21 11.19
CA GLY A 147 24.71 -19.97 10.47
C GLY A 147 26.19 -19.60 10.52
N GLU A 148 26.71 -19.06 9.42
CA GLU A 148 28.05 -18.47 9.39
C GLU A 148 28.11 -17.35 10.44
N ASN A 149 29.07 -17.41 11.36
CA ASN A 149 29.19 -16.51 12.51
C ASN A 149 28.05 -16.58 13.53
N GLN A 150 27.51 -17.76 13.87
CA GLN A 150 26.65 -17.91 15.06
C GLN A 150 27.43 -18.43 16.27
N PHE A 151 27.04 -17.99 17.47
CA PHE A 151 27.54 -18.48 18.76
C PHE A 151 26.41 -19.21 19.50
N LYS A 152 26.75 -20.36 20.08
CA LYS A 152 25.81 -21.18 20.86
C LYS A 152 25.92 -20.87 22.34
N CYS A 153 24.83 -20.40 22.92
CA CYS A 153 24.66 -20.14 24.34
C CYS A 153 24.56 -21.44 25.14
N ASN A 154 24.79 -21.37 26.46
CA ASN A 154 24.71 -22.55 27.34
C ASN A 154 23.28 -23.07 27.52
N ASN A 155 22.28 -22.19 27.45
CA ASN A 155 20.85 -22.53 27.44
C ASN A 155 20.38 -23.13 26.10
N GLY A 156 21.23 -23.18 25.08
CA GLY A 156 20.91 -23.72 23.76
C GLY A 156 20.42 -22.68 22.75
N ASN A 157 20.28 -21.41 23.13
CA ASN A 157 19.98 -20.32 22.23
C ASN A 157 21.17 -20.06 21.28
N CYS A 158 20.88 -19.46 20.13
CA CYS A 158 21.89 -19.05 19.17
C CYS A 158 21.82 -17.53 19.03
N ILE A 159 22.98 -16.88 19.13
CA ILE A 159 23.13 -15.46 18.83
C ILE A 159 24.10 -15.30 17.68
N THR A 160 24.13 -14.12 17.07
CA THR A 160 25.21 -13.81 16.13
C THR A 160 26.53 -13.64 16.88
N GLY A 161 27.64 -14.00 16.24
CA GLY A 161 28.97 -13.95 16.83
C GLY A 161 29.47 -12.52 17.09
N VAL A 162 28.78 -11.50 16.55
CA VAL A 162 29.07 -10.09 16.88
C VAL A 162 28.53 -9.71 18.27
N PHE A 163 27.50 -10.41 18.75
CA PHE A 163 26.93 -10.26 20.09
C PHE A 163 27.68 -11.07 21.16
N LYS A 164 28.78 -11.74 20.78
CA LYS A 164 29.63 -12.42 21.77
C LYS A 164 30.65 -11.42 22.31
N CYS A 165 30.62 -11.16 23.62
CA CYS A 165 31.56 -10.25 24.29
C CYS A 165 31.40 -8.79 23.87
N ASP A 166 30.18 -8.34 23.60
CA ASP A 166 29.88 -6.95 23.27
C ASP A 166 29.43 -6.13 24.50
N GLY A 167 29.19 -6.81 25.62
CA GLY A 167 28.83 -6.21 26.91
C GLY A 167 27.34 -6.30 27.25
N ASP A 168 26.50 -6.80 26.35
CA ASP A 168 25.08 -7.02 26.57
C ASP A 168 24.78 -8.51 26.83
N ASN A 169 23.54 -8.83 27.23
CA ASN A 169 23.14 -10.22 27.54
C ASN A 169 22.16 -10.71 26.48
N ASP A 170 22.70 -11.04 25.33
CA ASP A 170 21.98 -11.49 24.15
C ASP A 170 21.60 -12.97 24.26
N CYS A 171 22.41 -13.77 24.96
CA CYS A 171 22.06 -15.16 25.22
C CYS A 171 20.88 -15.33 26.20
N GLY A 172 20.53 -14.31 26.99
CA GLY A 172 19.57 -14.38 28.09
C GLY A 172 20.08 -15.13 29.33
N ASP A 173 21.11 -15.97 29.20
CA ASP A 173 21.81 -16.69 30.28
C ASP A 173 23.22 -16.15 30.59
N ARG A 174 23.63 -15.05 29.93
CA ARG A 174 24.94 -14.38 30.00
C ARG A 174 26.12 -15.23 29.54
N SER A 175 25.91 -16.31 28.78
CA SER A 175 26.99 -17.20 28.36
C SER A 175 27.86 -16.65 27.23
N ASP A 176 27.34 -15.69 26.47
CA ASP A 176 28.02 -14.79 25.54
C ASP A 176 29.12 -13.94 26.19
N GLU A 177 28.85 -13.45 27.39
CA GLU A 177 29.76 -12.59 28.16
C GLU A 177 30.77 -13.35 29.02
N LEU A 178 30.86 -14.68 28.84
CA LEU A 178 31.83 -15.52 29.53
C LEU A 178 33.10 -15.73 28.71
N ASN A 179 34.25 -15.71 29.40
CA ASN A 179 35.57 -15.96 28.82
C ASN A 179 35.93 -15.01 27.65
N CYS A 180 35.50 -13.76 27.75
CA CYS A 180 35.86 -12.71 26.82
C CYS A 180 37.33 -12.32 26.99
N PRO A 181 38.09 -12.15 25.89
CA PRO A 181 39.45 -11.65 25.96
C PRO A 181 39.43 -10.26 26.61
N SER A 182 40.07 -10.14 27.77
CA SER A 182 40.28 -8.84 28.41
C SER A 182 41.27 -8.05 27.55
N GLY A 183 40.76 -7.07 26.82
CA GLY A 183 41.59 -6.07 26.13
C GLY A 183 42.33 -5.18 27.11
#